data_AF-A0A392SSQ7-F1
#
_entry.id   AF-A0A392SSQ7-F1
#
_cell.length_a   1.000
_cell.length_b   1.000
_cell.length_c   1.000
_cell.angle_alpha   90.00
_cell.angle_beta   90.00
_cell.angle_gamma   90.00
#
_symmetry.space_group_name_H-M   'P 1'
#
loop_
_entity.id
_entity.type
_entity.pdbx_description
1 polymer ?
#
loop_
_entity_poly.entity_id
_entity_poly.type
_entity_poly.pdbx_seq_one_letter_code
_entity_poly.pdbx_strand_id
1 'polypeptide(L)'
;MDNQTVVNAVKTRTTIRKVWGEVVNRCVRFLSANPNSTITWINRTRNRVAHELTKWAEQEPNQFWPNYFPSCISTHILKDMVIL
;
A
#
# COMPACT_ATOMS: atom_id res chain seq x y z
N MET A 1 1.69 -4.00 4.28
CA MET A 1 1.16 -2.70 4.75
C MET A 1 1.71 -2.41 6.15
N ASP A 2 2.06 -1.16 6.47
CA ASP A 2 2.66 -0.78 7.77
C ASP A 2 1.67 -0.25 8.81
N ASN A 3 0.41 -0.02 8.43
CA ASN A 3 -0.66 0.33 9.35
C ASN A 3 -1.33 -0.92 9.94
N GLN A 4 -0.97 -1.27 11.19
CA GLN A 4 -1.49 -2.44 11.90
C GLN A 4 -3.02 -2.41 12.07
N THR A 5 -3.59 -1.23 12.35
CA THR A 5 -5.03 -1.06 12.58
C THR A 5 -5.83 -1.47 11.35
N VAL A 6 -5.39 -1.03 10.16
CA VAL A 6 -6.04 -1.41 8.90
C VAL A 6 -5.86 -2.89 8.61
N VAL A 7 -4.65 -3.43 8.76
CA VAL A 7 -4.40 -4.87 8.53
C VAL A 7 -5.29 -5.74 9.42
N ASN A 8 -5.39 -5.41 10.71
CA ASN A 8 -6.24 -6.14 11.64
C ASN A 8 -7.71 -6.05 11.23
N ALA A 9 -8.20 -4.85 10.93
CA ALA A 9 -9.58 -4.64 10.50
C ALA A 9 -9.94 -5.44 9.24
N VAL A 10 -9.03 -5.53 8.26
CA VAL A 10 -9.24 -6.33 7.05
C VAL A 10 -9.26 -7.83 7.40
N LYS A 11 -8.32 -8.30 8.22
CA LYS A 11 -8.26 -9.72 8.64
C LYS A 11 -9.51 -10.16 9.40
N THR A 12 -9.99 -9.33 10.31
CA THR A 12 -11.19 -9.60 11.11
C THR A 12 -12.48 -9.23 10.38
N ARG A 13 -12.40 -8.70 9.15
CA ARG A 13 -13.54 -8.23 8.35
C ARG A 13 -14.42 -7.24 9.13
N THR A 14 -13.79 -6.38 9.94
CA THR A 14 -14.50 -5.45 10.82
C THR A 14 -15.23 -4.39 10.00
N THR A 15 -16.52 -4.22 10.27
CA THR A 15 -17.30 -3.12 9.69
C THR A 15 -17.00 -1.82 10.43
N ILE A 16 -16.49 -0.82 9.70
CA ILE A 16 -16.10 0.47 10.26
C ILE A 16 -16.97 1.57 9.64
N ARG A 17 -17.69 2.33 10.47
CA ARG A 17 -18.56 3.45 10.04
C ARG A 17 -17.83 4.78 9.83
N LYS A 18 -16.50 4.74 9.65
CA LYS A 18 -15.65 5.92 9.39
C LYS A 18 -15.27 5.98 7.92
N VAL A 19 -14.81 7.14 7.44
CA VAL A 19 -14.43 7.38 6.03
C VAL A 19 -13.46 6.32 5.49
N TRP A 20 -12.51 5.87 6.31
CA TRP A 20 -11.54 4.83 5.93
C TRP A 20 -12.10 3.40 5.96
N GLY A 21 -13.31 3.18 6.45
CA GLY A 21 -13.98 1.87 6.45
C GLY A 21 -14.23 1.34 5.05
N GLU A 22 -14.45 2.21 4.07
CA GLU A 22 -14.59 1.83 2.67
C GLU A 22 -13.29 1.19 2.12
N VAL A 23 -12.12 1.67 2.57
CA VAL A 23 -10.83 1.07 2.21
C VAL A 23 -10.75 -0.36 2.74
N VAL A 24 -11.19 -0.61 3.97
CA VAL A 24 -11.24 -1.96 4.56
C VAL A 24 -12.16 -2.86 3.76
N ASN A 25 -13.37 -2.39 3.43
CA ASN A 25 -14.34 -3.15 2.65
C ASN A 25 -13.79 -3.54 1.26
N ARG A 26 -13.12 -2.61 0.58
CA ARG A 26 -12.46 -2.89 -0.71
C ARG A 26 -11.39 -3.96 -0.59
N CYS A 27 -10.53 -3.88 0.43
CA CYS A 27 -9.52 -4.91 0.68
C CYS A 27 -10.15 -6.28 0.97
N VAL A 28 -11.21 -6.34 1.79
CA VAL A 28 -11.93 -7.60 2.08
C VAL A 28 -12.53 -8.19 0.80
N ARG A 29 -13.15 -7.36 -0.05
CA ARG A 29 -13.70 -7.80 -1.35
C ARG A 29 -12.62 -8.33 -2.28
N PHE A 30 -11.50 -7.61 -2.38
CA PHE A 30 -10.36 -8.01 -3.20
C PHE A 30 -9.79 -9.37 -2.76
N LEU A 31 -9.54 -9.55 -1.45
CA LEU A 31 -9.01 -10.81 -0.92
C LEU A 31 -10.01 -11.96 -1.05
N SER A 32 -11.32 -11.68 -1.00
CA SER A 32 -12.35 -12.70 -1.24
C SER A 32 -12.39 -13.14 -2.70
N ALA A 33 -12.11 -12.23 -3.64
CA ALA A 33 -12.04 -12.53 -5.07
C ALA A 33 -10.71 -13.18 -5.49
N ASN A 34 -9.63 -12.99 -4.70
CA ASN A 34 -8.29 -13.46 -5.01
C ASN A 34 -7.74 -14.34 -3.87
N PRO A 35 -8.08 -15.64 -3.83
CA PRO A 35 -7.76 -16.51 -2.70
C PRO A 35 -6.25 -16.73 -2.47
N ASN A 36 -5.43 -16.51 -3.51
CA ASN A 36 -3.97 -16.60 -3.42
C ASN A 36 -3.32 -15.32 -2.89
N SER A 37 -4.10 -14.26 -2.67
CA SER A 37 -3.61 -13.02 -2.09
C SER A 37 -3.78 -13.02 -0.57
N THR A 38 -2.85 -12.38 0.13
CA THR A 38 -2.92 -12.23 1.58
C THR A 38 -2.55 -10.81 1.99
N ILE A 39 -3.01 -10.41 3.18
CA ILE A 39 -2.63 -9.14 3.80
C ILE A 39 -1.81 -9.40 5.06
N THR A 40 -0.62 -8.81 5.10
CA THR A 40 0.29 -8.90 6.25
C THR A 40 0.72 -7.51 6.69
N TRP A 41 0.90 -7.41 8.02
CA TRP A 41 1.55 -6.25 8.60
C TRP A 41 3.06 -6.43 8.46
N ILE A 42 3.72 -5.35 8.05
CA ILE A 42 5.17 -5.27 7.97
C ILE A 42 5.62 -3.97 8.62
N ASN A 43 6.80 -3.96 9.23
CA ASN A 43 7.38 -2.73 9.76
C ASN A 43 7.59 -1.71 8.62
N ARG A 44 7.41 -0.41 8.91
CA ARG A 44 7.60 0.69 7.94
C ARG A 44 8.94 0.66 7.23
N THR A 45 10.03 0.26 7.89
CA THR A 45 11.35 0.13 7.26
C THR A 45 11.34 -0.88 6.12
N ARG A 46 10.54 -1.95 6.23
CA ARG A 46 10.32 -2.93 5.16
C ARG A 46 9.28 -2.46 4.13
N ASN A 47 8.48 -1.45 4.46
CA ASN A 47 7.53 -0.79 3.56
C ASN A 47 8.05 0.57 3.04
N ARG A 48 9.38 0.79 3.07
CA ARG A 48 10.00 2.10 2.85
C ARG A 48 9.66 2.68 1.47
N VAL A 49 9.60 1.84 0.44
CA VAL A 49 9.29 2.29 -0.93
C VAL A 49 7.90 2.91 -1.00
N ALA A 50 6.89 2.22 -0.47
CA ALA A 50 5.53 2.74 -0.39
C ALA A 50 5.42 4.01 0.46
N HIS A 51 6.19 4.08 1.56
CA HIS A 51 6.24 5.26 2.42
C HIS A 51 6.81 6.49 1.69
N GLU A 52 7.93 6.32 0.99
CA GLU A 52 8.51 7.42 0.19
C GLU A 52 7.60 7.80 -0.98
N LEU A 53 7.01 6.83 -1.69
CA LEU A 53 6.01 7.10 -2.73
C LEU A 53 4.83 7.94 -2.21
N THR A 54 4.37 7.66 -0.99
CA THR A 54 3.27 8.43 -0.37
C THR A 54 3.67 9.88 -0.13
N LYS A 55 4.88 10.13 0.38
CA LYS A 55 5.40 11.51 0.57
C LYS A 55 5.48 12.27 -0.75
N TRP A 56 5.93 11.60 -1.81
CA TRP A 56 6.00 12.21 -3.13
C TRP A 56 4.62 12.56 -3.68
N ALA A 57 3.65 11.65 -3.54
CA ALA A 57 2.27 11.91 -3.92
C ALA A 57 1.62 13.07 -3.12
N GLU A 58 2.06 13.30 -1.87
CA GLU A 58 1.64 14.44 -1.06
C GLU A 58 2.28 15.76 -1.54
N GLN A 59 3.55 15.73 -1.96
CA GLN A 59 4.27 16.91 -2.48
C GLN A 59 3.79 17.34 -3.87
N GLU A 60 3.51 16.37 -4.74
CA GLU A 60 3.07 16.60 -6.12
C GLU A 60 1.77 15.82 -6.42
N PRO A 61 0.62 16.29 -5.91
CA PRO A 61 -0.64 15.59 -6.13
C PRO A 61 -1.09 15.67 -7.59
N ASN A 62 -1.80 14.63 -8.05
CA ASN A 62 -2.41 14.52 -9.39
C ASN A 62 -1.44 14.54 -10.58
N GLN A 63 -0.15 14.29 -10.35
CA GLN A 63 0.80 14.13 -11.44
C GLN A 63 0.78 12.71 -12.00
N PHE A 64 0.92 12.60 -13.33
CA PHE A 64 1.07 11.33 -14.02
C PHE A 64 2.54 11.08 -14.32
N TRP A 65 3.09 10.01 -13.75
CA TRP A 65 4.50 9.66 -13.88
C TRP A 65 4.68 8.33 -14.63
N PRO A 66 4.51 8.30 -15.96
CA PRO A 66 4.56 7.05 -16.73
C PRO A 66 5.97 6.48 -16.82
N ASN A 67 7.00 7.34 -16.82
CA ASN A 67 8.40 6.95 -17.09
C ASN A 67 9.43 7.69 -16.22
N TYR A 68 8.98 8.51 -15.26
CA TYR A 68 9.88 9.34 -14.47
C TYR A 68 9.54 9.19 -12.99
N PHE A 69 10.32 8.38 -12.29
CA PHE A 69 10.30 8.32 -10.84
C PHE A 69 11.43 9.18 -10.29
N PRO A 70 11.22 9.89 -9.18
CA PRO A 70 12.28 10.60 -8.49
C PRO A 70 13.50 9.70 -8.24
N SER A 71 14.69 10.24 -8.48
CA SER A 71 15.95 9.48 -8.38
C SER A 71 16.15 8.85 -6.99
N CYS A 72 15.63 9.49 -5.94
CA CYS A 72 15.71 9.00 -4.55
C CYS A 72 14.87 7.75 -4.27
N ILE A 73 13.83 7.47 -5.07
CA ILE A 73 13.00 6.24 -4.97
C ILE A 73 13.35 5.22 -6.05
N SER A 74 13.92 5.67 -7.18
CA SER A 74 14.30 4.82 -8.32
C SER A 74 15.17 3.62 -7.91
N THR A 75 16.17 3.85 -7.04
CA THR A 75 17.03 2.75 -6.55
C THR A 75 16.31 1.73 -5.66
N HIS A 76 15.23 2.12 -4.98
CA HIS A 76 14.44 1.19 -4.17
C HIS A 76 13.40 0.45 -5.01
N ILE A 77 12.74 1.13 -5.95
CA ILE A 77 11.79 0.53 -6.89
C ILE A 77 12.48 -0.50 -7.78
N LEU A 78 13.66 -0.17 -8.33
CA LEU A 78 14.43 -1.08 -9.18
C LEU A 78 14.90 -2.32 -8.41
N LYS A 79 15.28 -2.19 -7.13
CA LYS A 79 15.63 -3.33 -6.29
C LYS A 79 14.45 -4.29 -6.08
N ASP A 80 13.24 -3.77 -5.89
CA ASP A 80 12.05 -4.59 -5.69
C ASP A 80 11.53 -5.19 -7.02
N MET A 81 11.72 -4.51 -8.15
CA MET A 81 11.30 -4.98 -9.49
C MET A 81 12.25 -6.02 -10.11
N VAL A 82 13.54 -6.02 -9.75
CA VAL A 82 14.54 -6.99 -10.26
C VAL A 82 14.44 -8.36 -9.56
N ILE A 83 13.54 -8.52 -8.59
CA ILE A 83 13.28 -9.80 -7.89
C ILE A 83 12.07 -10.55 -8.50
N LEU A 84 11.63 -10.22 -9.71
CA LEU A 84 10.64 -10.98 -10.49
C LEU A 84 11.28 -11.72 -11.67
#